data_AF-F4X3T2-F1
#
_entry.id   AF-F4X3T2-F1
#
_cell.length_a   1.000
_cell.length_b   1.000
_cell.length_c   1.000
_cell.angle_alpha   90.00
_cell.angle_beta   90.00
_cell.angle_gamma   90.00
#
_symmetry.space_group_name_H-M   'P 1'
#
loop_
_entity.id
_entity.type
_entity.pdbx_description
1 polymer ?
#
loop_
_entity_poly.entity_id
_entity_poly.type
_entity_poly.pdbx_seq_one_letter_code
_entity_poly.pdbx_strand_id
1 'polypeptide(L)'
;MGNTGSKENVISEEALNEYVELTYLNKNEIRQIYKRLDDLEPGILKQNLHYRFSVEQINKILPQIHCNPFCDVIYRVFSSKQDGHLSFEDTLDLILQEIDLSDAGNIAPQEFIQLLSKMPDFAHTFQFKIN
;
A
#
# COMPACT_ATOMS: atom_id res chain seq x y z
N MET A 1 36.56 -10.06 -17.77
CA MET A 1 35.18 -9.74 -18.16
C MET A 1 34.26 -10.49 -17.20
N GLY A 2 33.70 -9.79 -16.22
CA GLY A 2 32.80 -10.37 -15.21
C GLY A 2 31.39 -9.86 -15.47
N ASN A 3 30.50 -10.81 -15.75
CA ASN A 3 29.12 -10.63 -16.18
C ASN A 3 28.33 -9.69 -15.26
N THR A 4 27.67 -8.68 -15.83
CA THR A 4 26.72 -7.81 -15.15
C THR A 4 25.54 -8.64 -14.66
N GLY A 5 25.47 -8.87 -13.34
CA GLY A 5 24.31 -9.46 -12.69
C GLY A 5 23.15 -8.48 -12.72
N SER A 6 22.45 -8.38 -13.85
CA SER A 6 21.16 -7.71 -13.95
C SER A 6 20.17 -8.55 -13.13
N LYS A 7 19.98 -8.18 -11.86
CA LYS A 7 18.82 -8.59 -11.07
C LYS A 7 17.61 -7.87 -11.66
N GLU A 8 17.12 -8.43 -12.76
CA GLU A 8 15.91 -8.00 -13.44
C GLU A 8 14.69 -8.33 -12.54
N ASN A 9 14.39 -7.39 -11.64
CA ASN A 9 13.10 -7.26 -10.98
C ASN A 9 12.15 -6.62 -11.99
N VAL A 10 11.65 -7.43 -12.94
CA VAL A 10 10.95 -6.92 -14.13
C VAL A 10 9.50 -6.64 -13.80
N ILE A 11 9.25 -5.46 -13.24
CA ILE A 11 8.12 -4.65 -13.67
C ILE A 11 8.58 -3.89 -14.93
N SER A 12 7.76 -3.89 -15.99
CA SER A 12 8.12 -3.23 -17.25
C SER A 12 8.32 -1.73 -17.05
N GLU A 13 9.21 -1.10 -17.83
CA GLU A 13 9.43 0.36 -17.74
C GLU A 13 8.17 1.15 -18.09
N GLU A 14 7.34 0.63 -19.00
CA GLU A 14 6.05 1.22 -19.37
C GLU A 14 5.08 1.20 -18.19
N ALA A 15 4.95 0.05 -17.52
CA ALA A 15 4.11 -0.09 -16.32
C ALA A 15 4.63 0.79 -15.17
N LEU A 16 5.96 0.89 -15.00
CA LEU A 16 6.54 1.81 -14.03
C LEU A 16 6.19 3.26 -14.34
N ASN A 17 6.26 3.70 -15.59
CA ASN A 17 5.90 5.07 -15.96
C ASN A 17 4.41 5.32 -15.70
N GLU A 18 3.54 4.37 -16.06
CA GLU A 18 2.11 4.45 -15.77
C GLU A 18 1.85 4.56 -14.27
N TYR A 19 2.48 3.72 -13.45
CA TYR A 19 2.35 3.84 -12.00
C TYR A 19 2.96 5.14 -11.46
N VAL A 20 4.05 5.69 -12.02
CA VAL A 20 4.58 7.01 -11.61
C VAL A 20 3.64 8.17 -12.01
N GLU A 21 2.85 8.01 -13.07
CA GLU A 21 1.86 9.02 -13.46
C GLU A 21 0.57 8.91 -12.62
N LEU A 22 0.19 7.69 -12.23
CA LEU A 22 -1.00 7.41 -11.44
C LEU A 22 -0.76 7.54 -9.93
N THR A 23 0.46 7.28 -9.49
CA THR A 23 0.92 7.35 -8.11
C THR A 23 1.97 8.45 -8.02
N TYR A 24 1.88 9.35 -7.04
CA TYR A 24 2.90 10.39 -6.81
C TYR A 24 4.27 9.82 -6.35
N LEU A 25 4.50 8.52 -6.51
CA LEU A 25 5.72 7.82 -6.16
C LEU A 25 6.74 7.89 -7.30
N ASN A 26 8.01 7.85 -6.96
CA ASN A 26 9.08 7.69 -7.93
C ASN A 26 9.33 6.21 -8.29
N LYS A 27 10.00 5.96 -9.41
CA LYS A 27 10.34 4.60 -9.87
C LYS A 27 11.06 3.76 -8.82
N ASN A 28 11.88 4.38 -7.98
CA ASN A 28 12.64 3.65 -6.96
C ASN A 28 11.73 3.17 -5.83
N GLU A 29 10.78 3.98 -5.39
CA GLU A 29 9.77 3.61 -4.38
C GLU A 29 8.90 2.46 -4.88
N ILE A 30 8.37 2.57 -6.11
CA ILE A 30 7.54 1.52 -6.71
C ILE A 30 8.34 0.20 -6.81
N ARG A 31 9.62 0.27 -7.22
CA ARG A 31 10.51 -0.90 -7.25
C ARG A 31 10.79 -1.47 -5.87
N GLN A 32 10.91 -0.63 -4.84
CA GLN A 32 11.09 -1.09 -3.46
C GLN A 32 9.84 -1.80 -2.94
N ILE A 33 8.66 -1.26 -3.22
CA ILE A 33 7.37 -1.86 -2.83
C ILE A 33 7.20 -3.21 -3.52
N TYR A 34 7.41 -3.24 -4.84
CA TYR A 34 7.39 -4.48 -5.63
C TYR A 34 8.34 -5.53 -5.03
N LYS A 35 9.57 -5.12 -4.70
CA LYS A 35 10.56 -6.02 -4.10
C LYS A 35 10.09 -6.54 -2.74
N ARG A 36 9.56 -5.69 -1.85
CA ARG A 36 9.10 -6.13 -0.53
C ARG A 36 7.93 -7.12 -0.63
N LEU A 37 7.04 -6.93 -1.61
CA LEU A 37 5.94 -7.85 -1.89
C LEU A 37 6.45 -9.16 -2.52
N ASP A 38 7.39 -9.09 -3.44
CA ASP A 38 8.05 -10.27 -4.02
C ASP A 38 8.84 -11.05 -2.95
N ASP A 39 9.43 -10.37 -1.95
CA ASP A 39 10.13 -11.01 -0.83
C ASP A 39 9.17 -11.83 0.08
N LEU A 40 7.86 -11.54 0.06
CA LEU A 40 6.85 -12.36 0.78
C LEU A 40 6.58 -13.68 0.06
N GLU A 41 6.43 -13.63 -1.27
CA GLU A 41 6.14 -14.77 -2.14
C GLU A 41 7.00 -14.66 -3.41
N PRO A 42 8.24 -15.17 -3.39
CA PRO A 42 9.23 -14.94 -4.44
C PRO A 42 8.76 -15.40 -5.83
N GLY A 43 8.72 -14.45 -6.77
CA GLY A 43 8.36 -14.70 -8.17
C GLY A 43 6.87 -14.78 -8.45
N ILE A 44 5.99 -14.57 -7.45
CA ILE A 44 4.54 -14.58 -7.68
C ILE A 44 4.11 -13.39 -8.53
N LEU A 45 4.69 -12.21 -8.27
CA LEU A 45 4.36 -10.97 -8.99
C LEU A 45 4.87 -10.97 -10.43
N LYS A 46 5.92 -11.74 -10.71
CA LYS A 46 6.42 -11.96 -12.08
C LYS A 46 5.47 -12.83 -12.90
N GLN A 47 4.76 -13.75 -12.25
CA GLN A 47 3.79 -14.64 -12.89
C GLN A 47 2.41 -13.98 -12.98
N ASN A 48 2.03 -13.22 -11.95
CA ASN A 48 0.75 -12.55 -11.86
C ASN A 48 0.89 -11.23 -11.09
N LEU A 49 0.97 -10.11 -11.80
CA LEU A 49 1.04 -8.78 -11.19
C LEU A 49 -0.22 -8.43 -10.39
N HIS A 50 -1.37 -9.01 -10.75
CA HIS A 50 -2.64 -8.84 -10.03
C HIS A 50 -2.82 -9.85 -8.88
N TYR A 51 -1.76 -10.56 -8.49
CA TYR A 51 -1.80 -11.38 -7.29
C TYR A 51 -2.17 -10.51 -6.08
N ARG A 52 -3.01 -11.05 -5.21
CA ARG A 52 -3.49 -10.36 -4.01
C ARG A 52 -2.89 -11.03 -2.77
N PHE A 53 -2.21 -10.26 -1.95
CA PHE A 53 -1.61 -10.69 -0.70
C PHE A 53 -2.61 -10.55 0.42
N SER A 54 -2.62 -11.51 1.35
CA SER A 54 -3.44 -11.42 2.56
C SER A 54 -3.02 -10.23 3.44
N VAL A 55 -3.94 -9.70 4.23
CA VAL A 55 -3.63 -8.66 5.23
C VAL A 55 -2.47 -9.08 6.16
N GLU A 56 -2.41 -10.36 6.56
CA GLU A 56 -1.32 -10.88 7.39
C GLU A 56 0.06 -10.78 6.70
N GLN A 57 0.11 -11.00 5.39
CA GLN A 57 1.31 -10.81 4.59
C GLN A 57 1.69 -9.33 4.49
N ILE A 58 0.72 -8.45 4.23
CA ILE A 58 0.94 -6.99 4.16
C ILE A 58 1.40 -6.42 5.51
N ASN A 59 0.88 -6.92 6.63
CA ASN A 59 1.31 -6.53 7.99
C ASN A 59 2.82 -6.73 8.22
N LYS A 60 3.46 -7.69 7.52
CA LYS A 60 4.91 -7.91 7.63
C LYS A 60 5.73 -6.81 6.97
N ILE A 61 5.16 -6.14 5.96
CA ILE A 61 5.79 -5.04 5.21
C ILE A 61 5.47 -3.70 5.88
N LEU A 62 4.27 -3.56 6.42
CA LEU A 62 3.73 -2.34 7.03
C LEU A 62 3.27 -2.60 8.48
N PRO A 63 4.19 -2.95 9.40
CA PRO A 63 3.84 -3.24 10.79
C PRO A 63 3.20 -2.05 11.51
N GLN A 64 3.44 -0.82 11.03
CA GLN A 64 2.84 0.39 11.60
C GLN A 64 1.33 0.47 11.37
N ILE A 65 0.82 -0.03 10.22
CA ILE A 65 -0.62 -0.12 9.98
C ILE A 65 -1.23 -1.12 10.95
N HIS A 66 -0.58 -2.26 11.19
CA HIS A 66 -1.09 -3.27 12.11
C HIS A 66 -1.27 -2.73 13.54
N CYS A 67 -0.36 -1.88 14.00
CA CYS A 67 -0.44 -1.22 15.30
C CYS A 67 -1.53 -0.14 15.39
N ASN A 68 -2.10 0.28 14.26
CA ASN A 68 -3.15 1.28 14.21
C ASN A 68 -4.48 0.68 14.67
N PRO A 69 -5.21 1.29 15.63
CA PRO A 69 -6.51 0.79 16.08
C PRO A 69 -7.58 0.72 14.99
N PHE A 70 -7.35 1.37 13.83
CA PHE A 70 -8.23 1.35 12.67
C PHE A 70 -7.74 0.45 11.53
N CYS A 71 -6.76 -0.42 11.78
CA CYS A 71 -6.12 -1.26 10.77
C CYS A 71 -7.12 -2.06 9.92
N ASP A 72 -8.13 -2.68 10.53
CA ASP A 72 -9.17 -3.43 9.81
C ASP A 72 -9.96 -2.54 8.84
N VAL A 73 -10.23 -1.30 9.23
CA VAL A 73 -10.97 -0.35 8.40
C VAL A 73 -10.07 0.18 7.28
N ILE A 74 -8.81 0.47 7.58
CA ILE A 74 -7.80 0.87 6.60
C ILE A 74 -7.71 -0.23 5.53
N TYR A 75 -7.46 -1.48 5.90
CA TYR A 75 -7.39 -2.58 4.95
C TYR A 75 -8.67 -2.77 4.14
N ARG A 76 -9.85 -2.58 4.76
CA ARG A 76 -11.12 -2.64 4.04
C ARG A 76 -11.27 -1.53 3.01
N VAL A 77 -10.76 -0.32 3.29
CA VAL A 77 -10.85 0.83 2.39
C VAL A 77 -9.91 0.67 1.20
N PHE A 78 -8.69 0.20 1.44
CA PHE A 78 -7.68 0.04 0.39
C PHE A 78 -7.82 -1.26 -0.39
N SER A 79 -8.51 -2.27 0.15
CA SER A 79 -8.81 -3.49 -0.59
C SER A 79 -9.91 -3.25 -1.62
N SER A 80 -9.54 -3.14 -2.90
CA SER A 80 -10.47 -2.93 -4.02
C SER A 80 -11.60 -3.96 -4.11
N LYS A 81 -11.37 -5.20 -3.64
CA LYS A 81 -12.38 -6.28 -3.62
C LYS A 81 -12.99 -6.53 -2.24
N GLN A 82 -12.52 -5.83 -1.21
CA GLN A 82 -12.95 -6.02 0.18
C GLN A 82 -12.89 -7.49 0.63
N ASP A 83 -11.91 -8.23 0.13
CA ASP A 83 -11.75 -9.67 0.29
C ASP A 83 -10.71 -10.05 1.35
N GLY A 84 -10.25 -9.09 2.15
CA GLY A 84 -9.17 -9.27 3.12
C GLY A 84 -7.79 -9.46 2.47
N HIS A 85 -7.67 -9.14 1.17
CA HIS A 85 -6.43 -9.17 0.43
C HIS A 85 -6.19 -7.83 -0.27
N LEU A 86 -4.93 -7.53 -0.57
CA LEU A 86 -4.50 -6.33 -1.28
C LEU A 86 -3.70 -6.74 -2.51
N SER A 87 -4.06 -6.18 -3.68
CA SER A 87 -3.23 -6.27 -4.88
C SER A 87 -1.96 -5.40 -4.76
N PHE A 88 -1.08 -5.50 -5.76
CA PHE A 88 0.04 -4.57 -5.90
C PHE A 88 -0.43 -3.10 -5.90
N GLU A 89 -1.49 -2.80 -6.65
CA GLU A 89 -2.10 -1.46 -6.75
C GLU A 89 -2.71 -1.01 -5.42
N ASP A 90 -3.52 -1.86 -4.77
CA ASP A 90 -4.08 -1.59 -3.44
C ASP A 90 -2.97 -1.26 -2.43
N THR A 91 -1.81 -1.91 -2.56
CA THR A 91 -0.64 -1.69 -1.70
C THR A 91 0.09 -0.40 -2.05
N LEU A 92 0.22 -0.04 -3.33
CA LEU A 92 0.76 1.26 -3.75
C LEU A 92 -0.07 2.40 -3.18
N ASP A 93 -1.40 2.30 -3.25
CA ASP A 93 -2.33 3.30 -2.70
C ASP A 93 -2.22 3.40 -1.17
N LEU A 94 -2.13 2.25 -0.48
CA LEU A 94 -1.93 2.21 0.97
C LEU A 94 -0.59 2.87 1.37
N ILE A 95 0.48 2.60 0.64
CA ILE A 95 1.82 3.11 0.94
C ILE A 95 1.96 4.58 0.56
N LEU A 96 1.36 5.02 -0.55
CA LEU A 96 1.24 6.44 -0.89
C LEU A 96 0.68 7.24 0.28
N GLN A 97 -0.40 6.73 0.86
CA GLN A 97 -1.07 7.43 1.94
C GLN A 97 -0.26 7.34 3.24
N GLU A 98 0.43 6.23 3.50
CA GLU A 98 1.36 6.09 4.64
C GLU A 98 2.61 6.97 4.54
N ILE A 99 3.18 7.14 3.35
CA ILE A 99 4.39 7.94 3.14
C ILE A 99 4.12 9.40 3.52
N ASP A 100 2.92 9.92 3.19
CA ASP A 100 2.44 11.23 3.62
C ASP A 100 2.42 11.36 5.16
N LEU A 101 1.97 10.31 5.86
CA LEU A 101 1.94 10.27 7.34
C LEU A 101 3.33 10.12 7.97
N SER A 102 4.32 9.64 7.23
CA SER A 102 5.64 9.29 7.74
C SER A 102 6.64 10.45 7.78
N ASP A 103 6.50 11.48 6.93
CA ASP A 103 7.45 12.61 6.90
C ASP A 103 7.29 13.55 8.11
N ALA A 104 6.11 13.55 8.75
CA ALA A 104 5.82 14.43 9.87
C ALA A 104 5.84 13.75 11.26
N GLY A 105 5.85 12.40 11.32
CA GLY A 105 5.63 11.66 12.57
C GLY A 105 4.28 11.97 13.25
N ASN A 106 3.42 12.73 12.58
CA ASN A 106 2.13 13.25 13.00
C ASN A 106 1.30 13.50 11.74
N ILE A 107 0.10 12.93 11.68
CA ILE A 107 -0.85 13.17 10.59
C ILE A 107 -1.33 14.62 10.70
N ALA A 108 -1.17 15.42 9.65
CA ALA A 108 -1.74 16.76 9.62
C ALA A 108 -3.29 16.68 9.66
N PRO A 109 -4.00 17.58 10.38
CA PRO A 109 -5.46 17.54 10.44
C PRO A 109 -6.15 17.57 9.07
N GLN A 110 -5.52 18.16 8.05
CA GLN A 110 -6.04 18.21 6.69
C GLN A 110 -5.95 16.85 5.99
N GLU A 111 -4.85 16.13 6.15
CA GLU A 111 -4.71 14.75 5.65
C GLU A 111 -5.65 13.80 6.38
N PHE A 112 -5.83 13.99 7.69
CA PHE A 112 -6.86 13.27 8.44
C PHE A 112 -8.26 13.52 7.86
N ILE A 113 -8.63 14.76 7.57
CA ILE A 113 -9.92 15.10 6.93
C ILE A 113 -10.04 14.50 5.52
N GLN A 114 -8.96 14.45 4.76
CA GLN A 114 -8.93 13.85 3.42
C GLN A 114 -9.03 12.32 3.48
N LEU A 115 -8.46 11.70 4.52
CA LEU A 115 -8.62 10.29 4.83
C LEU A 115 -10.07 9.98 5.21
N LEU A 116 -10.68 10.85 6.02
CA LEU A 116 -12.09 10.76 6.41
C LEU A 116 -13.06 11.00 5.24
N SER A 117 -12.75 11.90 4.31
CA SER A 117 -13.61 12.17 3.16
C SER A 117 -13.64 11.00 2.17
N LYS A 118 -12.56 10.21 2.11
CA LYS A 118 -12.51 8.93 1.40
C LYS A 118 -13.23 7.79 2.13
N MET A 119 -13.64 7.99 3.38
CA MET A 119 -14.37 7.03 4.20
C MET A 119 -15.76 7.59 4.56
N PRO A 120 -16.71 7.64 3.60
CA PRO A 120 -18.02 8.27 3.83
C PRO A 120 -18.80 7.66 5.01
N ASP A 121 -18.56 6.38 5.33
CA ASP A 121 -19.21 5.67 6.45
C ASP A 121 -18.47 5.78 7.80
N PHE A 122 -17.34 6.49 7.85
CA PHE A 122 -16.54 6.62 9.08
C PHE A 122 -17.32 7.26 10.23
N ALA A 123 -18.13 8.27 9.93
CA ALA A 123 -18.98 8.95 10.91
C ALA A 123 -20.00 8.01 11.59
N HIS A 124 -20.40 6.92 10.92
CA HIS A 124 -21.32 5.93 11.48
C HIS A 124 -20.64 4.88 12.35
N THR A 125 -19.31 4.70 12.21
CA THR A 125 -18.54 3.75 13.02
C THR A 125 -18.21 4.32 14.40
N PHE A 126 -18.06 5.65 14.51
CA PHE A 126 -17.90 6.36 15.78
C PHE A 126 -19.25 6.79 16.35
N GLN A 127 -19.97 5.87 16.98
CA GLN A 127 -20.90 6.29 18.02
C GLN A 127 -20.09 6.75 19.23
N PHE A 128 -19.77 8.04 19.31
CA PHE A 128 -19.41 8.64 20.60
C PHE A 128 -20.61 8.48 21.52
N LYS A 129 -20.58 7.46 22.39
CA LYS A 129 -21.38 7.47 23.62
C LYS A 129 -20.81 8.58 24.49
N ILE A 130 -21.33 9.79 24.31
CA ILE A 130 -21.24 10.84 25.31
C ILE A 130 -22.07 10.35 26.48
N ASN A 131 -21.41 9.97 27.56
CA ASN A 131 -22.04 9.56 28.80
C ASN A 131 -21.82 10.62 29.86
#